data_AF-A0A895ADD7-F1
#
_entry.id   AF-A0A895ADD7-F1
#
_cell.length_a   1.000
_cell.length_b   1.000
_cell.length_c   1.000
_cell.angle_alpha   90.00
_cell.angle_beta   90.00
_cell.angle_gamma   90.00
#
_symmetry.space_group_name_H-M   'P 1'
#
loop_
_entity.id
_entity.type
_entity.pdbx_description
1 polymer ?
#
loop_
_entity_poly.entity_id
_entity_poly.type
_entity_poly.pdbx_seq_one_letter_code
_entity_poly.pdbx_strand_id
1 'polypeptide(L)'
;MTQRVRWQRPLPGGEHATVTRVVGDHELPESGAETRRFRVDATADWVRARAAGGDVTRPAADAVSVSLPADAGLTRLRLTTPDGTTRLWLPGPAAAARIDAALDGDPTAARQLTAHAGGVAALAFAAGECLTQPGLCDLLDAVTAASDSAADDLHARRYGVLVGMLSTTAGPPMDTAADVRALCEGVDAIDAVGDVSVSAVVAEAMHRVTDTPRGARAFLADHGVEPRALADDSDGVFFAALLAHAATTRGLPAAKRCATRWPASKTFDAAKADAEAADYWARGDAWRSAVPTAADQSDAVFAYALANALYWTAEVDRGDSRIDELLFDGAVVAGREIDHDWIIGHSRFERARARAHRHRTSRTHALAIAAFTDAEAIADQWSFLDAWEPVYTRAIVASNMASARGNHHAAIGALDDGRAALSELAVPDARREEMYTHFDAQRHERRAILTDEPDQRRSHLEAARAQYDQLGFDRSVERIQEKLAAAPDHGDDATNGGVRDRQRAALATRQSLAGSDRGPALADIPALHDFLTETAPEAVGSPDPGVLPSERGGPPDDLPP
;
A
#
# COMPACT_ATOMS: atom_id res chain seq x y z
N MET A 1 -11.68 -18.42 -19.86
CA MET A 1 -11.86 -19.51 -18.87
C MET A 1 -11.16 -19.07 -17.59
N THR A 2 -11.94 -18.74 -16.57
CA THR A 2 -11.47 -18.01 -15.38
C THR A 2 -10.93 -18.95 -14.30
N GLN A 3 -11.55 -20.13 -14.17
CA GLN A 3 -11.14 -21.20 -13.25
C GLN A 3 -10.16 -22.18 -13.91
N ARG A 4 -9.11 -22.56 -13.17
CA ARG A 4 -8.12 -23.56 -13.57
C ARG A 4 -8.70 -24.96 -13.43
N VAL A 5 -8.56 -25.76 -14.49
CA VAL A 5 -8.90 -27.20 -14.44
C VAL A 5 -7.72 -28.03 -13.95
N ARG A 6 -6.49 -27.54 -14.17
CA ARG A 6 -5.25 -28.20 -13.75
C ARG A 6 -4.20 -27.16 -13.38
N TRP A 7 -3.47 -27.37 -12.29
CA TRP A 7 -2.37 -26.50 -11.86
C TRP A 7 -1.34 -27.24 -11.02
N GLN A 8 -0.13 -26.68 -10.95
CA GLN A 8 0.97 -27.23 -10.15
C GLN A 8 1.20 -26.41 -8.88
N ARG A 9 1.71 -27.08 -7.85
CA ARG A 9 1.98 -26.51 -6.54
C ARG A 9 3.27 -27.07 -5.98
N PRO A 10 4.21 -26.23 -5.53
CA PRO A 10 5.43 -26.70 -4.89
C PRO A 10 5.11 -27.36 -3.54
N LEU A 11 5.89 -28.38 -3.20
CA LEU A 11 5.85 -29.13 -1.96
C LEU A 11 7.14 -28.90 -1.16
N PRO A 12 7.12 -29.14 0.16
CA PRO A 12 8.35 -29.22 0.95
C PRO A 12 9.31 -30.25 0.33
N GLY A 13 10.60 -29.93 0.30
CA GLY A 13 11.64 -30.79 -0.28
C GLY A 13 11.99 -30.50 -1.75
N GLY A 14 11.32 -29.54 -2.40
CA GLY A 14 11.56 -29.21 -3.82
C GLY A 14 10.75 -30.07 -4.80
N GLU A 15 9.81 -30.86 -4.28
CA GLU A 15 8.88 -31.68 -5.05
C GLU A 15 7.66 -30.86 -5.50
N HIS A 16 6.80 -31.42 -6.35
CA HIS A 16 5.60 -30.75 -6.84
C HIS A 16 4.36 -31.65 -6.78
N ALA A 17 3.20 -31.02 -6.55
CA ALA A 17 1.89 -31.62 -6.72
C ALA A 17 1.18 -31.01 -7.93
N THR A 18 0.55 -31.86 -8.73
CA THR A 18 -0.39 -31.47 -9.79
C THR A 18 -1.80 -31.69 -9.29
N VAL A 19 -2.58 -30.62 -9.18
CA VAL A 19 -4.01 -30.67 -8.90
C VAL A 19 -4.77 -30.67 -10.21
N THR A 20 -5.72 -31.58 -10.34
CA THR A 20 -6.59 -31.73 -11.52
C THR A 20 -8.05 -31.84 -11.06
N ARG A 21 -8.93 -30.96 -11.51
CA ARG A 21 -10.38 -31.12 -11.39
C ARG A 21 -10.84 -32.23 -12.33
N VAL A 22 -11.57 -33.21 -11.79
CA VAL A 22 -12.18 -34.28 -12.58
C VAL A 22 -13.55 -33.81 -13.02
N VAL A 23 -13.72 -33.52 -14.30
CA VAL A 23 -15.01 -33.06 -14.86
C VAL A 23 -15.83 -34.28 -15.32
N GLY A 24 -17.13 -34.29 -15.04
CA GLY A 24 -18.06 -35.32 -15.54
C GLY A 24 -19.41 -35.31 -14.84
N ASP A 25 -20.26 -36.31 -15.13
CA ASP A 25 -21.68 -36.37 -14.74
C ASP A 25 -21.95 -36.30 -13.23
N HIS A 26 -20.94 -36.60 -12.40
CA HIS A 26 -21.02 -36.49 -10.94
C HIS A 26 -21.09 -35.04 -10.41
N GLU A 27 -20.82 -34.05 -11.28
CA GLU A 27 -21.03 -32.63 -11.02
C GLU A 27 -22.45 -32.17 -11.42
N LEU A 28 -23.26 -33.04 -12.06
CA LEU A 28 -24.62 -32.66 -12.49
C LEU A 28 -25.63 -32.85 -11.36
N PRO A 29 -26.58 -31.90 -11.16
CA PRO A 29 -27.64 -32.02 -10.15
C PRO A 29 -28.47 -33.30 -10.28
N GLU A 30 -28.60 -33.82 -11.51
CA GLU A 30 -29.38 -35.01 -11.87
C GLU A 30 -28.79 -36.32 -11.30
N SER A 31 -27.54 -36.30 -10.83
CA SER A 31 -26.84 -37.48 -10.29
C SER A 31 -27.13 -37.78 -8.81
N GLY A 32 -27.94 -36.96 -8.13
CA GLY A 32 -28.42 -37.20 -6.76
C GLY A 32 -27.63 -36.53 -5.64
N ALA A 33 -26.42 -36.03 -5.91
CA ALA A 33 -25.72 -35.02 -5.12
C ALA A 33 -24.61 -34.40 -5.98
N GLU A 34 -24.67 -33.09 -6.24
CA GLU A 34 -23.58 -32.40 -6.95
C GLU A 34 -22.29 -32.55 -6.13
N THR A 35 -21.33 -33.29 -6.68
CA THR A 35 -20.02 -33.48 -6.05
C THR A 35 -18.94 -33.00 -6.98
N ARG A 36 -17.96 -32.26 -6.46
CA ARG A 36 -16.78 -31.88 -7.24
C ARG A 36 -15.57 -32.68 -6.80
N ARG A 37 -14.90 -33.30 -7.76
CA ARG A 37 -13.75 -34.18 -7.50
C ARG A 37 -12.44 -33.56 -7.96
N PHE A 38 -11.41 -33.73 -7.15
CA PHE A 38 -10.05 -33.33 -7.45
C PHE A 38 -9.11 -34.52 -7.30
N ARG A 39 -8.17 -34.65 -8.24
CA ARG A 39 -7.02 -35.54 -8.14
C ARG A 39 -5.78 -34.71 -7.89
N VAL A 40 -4.98 -35.09 -6.89
CA VAL A 40 -3.72 -34.46 -6.53
C VAL A 40 -2.62 -35.51 -6.62
N ASP A 41 -1.85 -35.45 -7.69
CA ASP A 41 -0.71 -36.33 -7.95
C ASP A 41 0.58 -35.61 -7.53
N ALA A 42 1.48 -36.26 -6.81
CA ALA A 42 2.77 -35.68 -6.42
C ALA A 42 3.95 -36.49 -6.96
N THR A 43 5.11 -35.83 -7.00
CA THR A 43 6.39 -36.49 -7.27
C THR A 43 6.98 -37.17 -6.03
N ALA A 44 6.31 -37.07 -4.88
CA ALA A 44 6.64 -37.73 -3.62
C ALA A 44 5.42 -38.43 -2.98
N ASP A 45 5.70 -39.40 -2.12
CA ASP A 45 4.68 -40.13 -1.39
C ASP A 45 3.95 -39.24 -0.37
N TRP A 46 2.63 -39.39 -0.32
CA TRP A 46 1.81 -38.76 0.71
C TRP A 46 1.87 -39.55 2.02
N VAL A 47 2.28 -38.89 3.09
CA VAL A 47 2.15 -39.42 4.45
C VAL A 47 0.70 -39.29 4.90
N ARG A 48 0.10 -38.10 4.77
CA ARG A 48 -1.28 -37.81 5.22
C ARG A 48 -1.98 -36.80 4.31
N ALA A 49 -3.30 -36.94 4.16
CA ALA A 49 -4.14 -35.97 3.48
C ALA A 49 -5.45 -35.75 4.25
N ARG A 50 -5.92 -34.50 4.35
CA ARG A 50 -7.19 -34.15 5.01
C ARG A 50 -7.82 -32.92 4.36
N ALA A 51 -9.05 -33.04 3.89
CA ALA A 51 -9.91 -31.94 3.46
C ALA A 51 -10.94 -31.65 4.56
N ALA A 52 -11.21 -30.38 4.84
CA ALA A 52 -12.29 -30.03 5.77
C ALA A 52 -13.64 -30.21 5.07
N GLY A 53 -14.50 -31.10 5.57
CA GLY A 53 -15.83 -31.33 4.99
C GLY A 53 -15.84 -32.04 3.63
N GLY A 54 -14.72 -32.66 3.24
CA GLY A 54 -14.61 -33.45 2.01
C GLY A 54 -14.11 -34.86 2.26
N ASP A 55 -14.50 -35.79 1.39
CA ASP A 55 -14.04 -37.17 1.43
C ASP A 55 -12.68 -37.29 0.75
N VAL A 56 -11.71 -37.85 1.47
CA VAL A 56 -10.34 -38.02 0.97
C VAL A 56 -10.04 -39.50 0.83
N THR A 57 -9.65 -39.91 -0.37
CA THR A 57 -9.18 -41.27 -0.67
C THR A 57 -7.76 -41.22 -1.22
N ARG A 58 -7.00 -42.29 -1.04
CA ARG A 58 -5.62 -42.41 -1.50
C ARG A 58 -5.51 -43.57 -2.49
N PRO A 59 -5.73 -43.32 -3.80
CA PRO A 59 -5.66 -44.38 -4.81
C PRO A 59 -4.25 -44.96 -5.01
N ALA A 60 -3.19 -44.18 -4.73
CA ALA A 60 -1.79 -44.61 -4.78
C ALA A 60 -0.97 -43.85 -3.73
N ALA A 61 0.26 -44.27 -3.46
CA ALA A 61 1.12 -43.63 -2.46
C ALA A 61 1.35 -42.14 -2.75
N ASP A 62 1.50 -41.81 -4.04
CA ASP A 62 1.76 -40.50 -4.63
C ASP A 62 0.49 -39.76 -5.09
N ALA A 63 -0.69 -40.34 -4.93
CA ALA A 63 -1.95 -39.76 -5.41
C ALA A 63 -3.04 -39.68 -4.34
N VAL A 64 -3.70 -38.53 -4.27
CA VAL A 64 -4.87 -38.26 -3.41
C VAL A 64 -6.06 -37.87 -4.27
N SER A 65 -7.24 -38.42 -3.97
CA SER A 65 -8.50 -37.99 -4.57
C SER A 65 -9.40 -37.39 -3.50
N VAL A 66 -9.97 -36.22 -3.79
CA VAL A 66 -10.82 -35.45 -2.88
C VAL A 66 -12.18 -35.23 -3.52
N SER A 67 -13.25 -35.59 -2.84
CA SER A 67 -14.63 -35.31 -3.24
C SER A 67 -15.23 -34.27 -2.30
N LEU A 68 -15.74 -33.17 -2.85
CA LEU A 68 -16.39 -32.09 -2.11
C LEU A 68 -17.91 -32.12 -2.36
N PRO A 69 -18.74 -31.99 -1.31
CA PRO A 69 -20.20 -31.94 -1.45
C PRO A 69 -20.69 -30.62 -2.06
N ALA A 70 -21.96 -30.57 -2.46
CA ALA A 70 -22.59 -29.43 -3.14
C ALA A 70 -22.45 -28.10 -2.39
N ASP A 71 -22.58 -28.12 -1.06
CA ASP A 71 -22.50 -26.93 -0.19
C ASP A 71 -21.06 -26.49 0.12
N ALA A 72 -20.06 -27.23 -0.34
CA ALA A 72 -18.66 -26.93 -0.06
C ALA A 72 -18.23 -25.59 -0.67
N GLY A 73 -17.71 -24.71 0.19
CA GLY A 73 -17.05 -23.46 -0.21
C GLY A 73 -15.60 -23.68 -0.64
N LEU A 74 -14.76 -22.67 -0.42
CA LEU A 74 -13.31 -22.80 -0.58
C LEU A 74 -12.80 -23.74 0.50
N THR A 75 -12.37 -24.93 0.10
CA THR A 75 -12.00 -26.00 1.01
C THR A 75 -10.49 -26.13 1.10
N ARG A 76 -9.96 -26.04 2.32
CA ARG A 76 -8.52 -26.24 2.56
C ARG A 76 -8.18 -27.72 2.65
N LEU A 77 -7.37 -28.20 1.72
CA LEU A 77 -6.73 -29.50 1.74
C LEU A 77 -5.37 -29.39 2.42
N ARG A 78 -5.15 -30.14 3.50
CA ARG A 78 -3.84 -30.28 4.16
C ARG A 78 -3.16 -31.57 3.69
N LEU A 79 -1.93 -31.46 3.23
CA LEU A 79 -1.13 -32.56 2.71
C LEU A 79 0.19 -32.65 3.48
N THR A 80 0.63 -33.86 3.77
CA THR A 80 1.89 -34.12 4.47
C THR A 80 2.73 -35.07 3.62
N THR A 81 3.95 -34.65 3.31
CA THR A 81 5.03 -35.45 2.70
C THR A 81 6.05 -35.82 3.79
N PRO A 82 7.04 -36.68 3.53
CA PRO A 82 8.13 -36.94 4.48
C PRO A 82 8.87 -35.66 4.89
N ASP A 83 9.00 -34.69 3.97
CA ASP A 83 9.77 -33.46 4.17
C ASP A 83 8.97 -32.32 4.80
N GLY A 84 7.64 -32.46 4.97
CA GLY A 84 6.85 -31.45 5.66
C GLY A 84 5.36 -31.47 5.38
N THR A 85 4.70 -30.37 5.71
CA THR A 85 3.25 -30.18 5.50
C THR A 85 3.02 -28.97 4.60
N THR A 86 2.09 -29.12 3.66
CA THR A 86 1.59 -28.04 2.80
C THR A 86 0.07 -27.93 2.87
N ARG A 87 -0.46 -26.85 2.28
CA ARG A 87 -1.90 -26.60 2.16
C ARG A 87 -2.24 -26.15 0.74
N LEU A 88 -3.38 -26.61 0.25
CA LEU A 88 -3.97 -26.23 -1.03
C LEU A 88 -5.41 -25.80 -0.84
N TRP A 89 -5.90 -24.90 -1.67
CA TRP A 89 -7.30 -24.52 -1.73
C TRP A 89 -8.00 -25.17 -2.92
N LEU A 90 -9.14 -25.81 -2.64
CA LEU A 90 -9.98 -26.46 -3.64
C LEU A 90 -11.35 -25.76 -3.66
N PRO A 91 -11.78 -25.22 -4.81
CA PRO A 91 -13.10 -24.61 -4.93
C PRO A 91 -14.17 -25.70 -5.01
N GLY A 92 -14.94 -25.89 -3.93
CA GLY A 92 -16.16 -26.71 -3.97
C GLY A 92 -17.25 -26.10 -4.87
N PRO A 93 -18.32 -26.85 -5.16
CA PRO A 93 -19.40 -26.39 -6.03
C PRO A 93 -19.99 -25.03 -5.61
N ALA A 94 -20.33 -24.86 -4.32
CA ALA A 94 -20.88 -23.60 -3.83
C ALA A 94 -19.89 -22.41 -3.87
N ALA A 95 -18.57 -22.65 -3.80
CA ALA A 95 -17.60 -21.57 -4.03
C ALA A 95 -17.50 -21.22 -5.51
N ALA A 96 -17.46 -22.22 -6.39
CA ALA A 96 -17.35 -22.01 -7.82
C ALA A 96 -18.58 -21.29 -8.39
N ALA A 97 -19.79 -21.71 -8.00
CA ALA A 97 -21.02 -21.04 -8.40
C ALA A 97 -21.06 -19.57 -7.94
N ARG A 98 -20.54 -19.27 -6.74
CA ARG A 98 -20.44 -17.90 -6.24
C ARG A 98 -19.38 -17.08 -6.97
N ILE A 99 -18.25 -17.70 -7.33
CA ILE A 99 -17.21 -17.03 -8.13
C ILE A 99 -17.82 -16.65 -9.48
N ASP A 100 -18.45 -17.60 -10.16
CA ASP A 100 -19.06 -17.36 -11.48
C ASP A 100 -20.17 -16.30 -11.38
N ALA A 101 -21.06 -16.39 -10.37
CA ALA A 101 -22.08 -15.38 -10.14
C ALA A 101 -21.51 -13.98 -9.82
N ALA A 102 -20.43 -13.90 -9.03
CA ALA A 102 -19.78 -12.62 -8.74
C ALA A 102 -19.16 -12.00 -10.00
N LEU A 103 -18.52 -12.81 -10.84
CA LEU A 103 -17.96 -12.39 -12.13
C LEU A 103 -19.06 -11.97 -13.12
N ASP A 104 -20.24 -12.59 -13.04
CA ASP A 104 -21.44 -12.19 -13.79
C ASP A 104 -22.15 -10.96 -13.18
N GLY A 105 -21.58 -10.36 -12.14
CA GLY A 105 -22.04 -9.11 -11.53
C GLY A 105 -23.00 -9.25 -10.35
N ASP A 106 -23.11 -10.41 -9.69
CA ASP A 106 -23.89 -10.57 -8.46
C ASP A 106 -23.13 -10.05 -7.22
N PRO A 107 -23.52 -8.88 -6.66
CA PRO A 107 -22.82 -8.31 -5.51
C PRO A 107 -23.06 -9.10 -4.21
N THR A 108 -24.12 -9.90 -4.14
CA THR A 108 -24.40 -10.77 -2.98
C THR A 108 -23.45 -11.96 -2.95
N ALA A 109 -23.20 -12.59 -4.10
CA ALA A 109 -22.21 -13.65 -4.23
C ALA A 109 -20.81 -13.14 -3.87
N ALA A 110 -20.44 -11.95 -4.37
CA ALA A 110 -19.17 -11.29 -4.07
C ALA A 110 -18.98 -11.04 -2.56
N ARG A 111 -19.97 -10.43 -1.88
CA ARG A 111 -19.94 -10.21 -0.43
C ARG A 111 -19.85 -11.51 0.36
N GLN A 112 -20.57 -12.55 -0.07
CA GLN A 112 -20.51 -13.86 0.58
C GLN A 112 -19.11 -14.47 0.46
N LEU A 113 -18.45 -14.43 -0.71
CA LEU A 113 -17.09 -14.95 -0.88
C LEU A 113 -16.11 -14.28 0.09
N THR A 114 -16.13 -12.96 0.16
CA THR A 114 -15.28 -12.17 1.07
C THR A 114 -15.52 -12.55 2.54
N ALA A 115 -16.79 -12.68 2.95
CA ALA A 115 -17.14 -13.07 4.31
C ALA A 115 -16.69 -14.50 4.65
N HIS A 116 -16.88 -15.47 3.74
CA HIS A 116 -16.48 -16.86 3.95
C HIS A 116 -14.96 -17.03 4.01
N ALA A 117 -14.20 -16.24 3.24
CA ALA A 117 -12.75 -16.25 3.27
C ALA A 117 -12.15 -15.55 4.51
N GLY A 118 -12.94 -14.71 5.19
CA GLY A 118 -12.49 -13.90 6.33
C GLY A 118 -11.82 -12.57 5.92
N GLY A 119 -12.12 -12.06 4.72
CA GLY A 119 -11.61 -10.79 4.19
C GLY A 119 -11.07 -10.89 2.76
N VAL A 120 -10.91 -9.74 2.10
CA VAL A 120 -10.53 -9.66 0.68
C VAL A 120 -9.10 -10.18 0.43
N ALA A 121 -8.16 -9.88 1.32
CA ALA A 121 -6.79 -10.38 1.22
C ALA A 121 -6.75 -11.92 1.33
N ALA A 122 -7.51 -12.49 2.27
CA ALA A 122 -7.59 -13.95 2.42
C ALA A 122 -8.27 -14.61 1.21
N LEU A 123 -9.30 -13.98 0.65
CA LEU A 123 -9.94 -14.40 -0.60
C LEU A 123 -8.92 -14.38 -1.74
N ALA A 124 -8.13 -13.32 -1.89
CA ALA A 124 -7.13 -13.20 -2.94
C ALA A 124 -6.15 -14.38 -2.94
N PHE A 125 -5.61 -14.74 -1.77
CA PHE A 125 -4.71 -15.91 -1.66
C PHE A 125 -5.42 -17.24 -1.89
N ALA A 126 -6.65 -17.41 -1.41
CA ALA A 126 -7.36 -18.68 -1.52
C ALA A 126 -7.92 -18.93 -2.94
N ALA A 127 -8.56 -17.93 -3.53
CA ALA A 127 -9.11 -17.99 -4.88
C ALA A 127 -8.00 -17.95 -5.94
N GLY A 128 -6.90 -17.24 -5.67
CA GLY A 128 -5.75 -17.18 -6.57
C GLY A 128 -5.14 -18.53 -6.90
N GLU A 129 -5.20 -19.52 -5.99
CA GLU A 129 -4.71 -20.87 -6.30
C GLU A 129 -5.51 -21.56 -7.41
N CYS A 130 -6.79 -21.21 -7.59
CA CYS A 130 -7.69 -21.83 -8.56
C CYS A 130 -8.09 -20.92 -9.73
N LEU A 131 -7.68 -19.65 -9.73
CA LEU A 131 -7.98 -18.68 -10.79
C LEU A 131 -6.73 -18.32 -11.59
N THR A 132 -6.91 -17.96 -12.86
CA THR A 132 -5.86 -17.27 -13.62
C THR A 132 -5.63 -15.88 -13.02
N GLN A 133 -4.51 -15.22 -13.36
CA GLN A 133 -4.20 -13.87 -12.88
C GLN A 133 -5.31 -12.89 -13.32
N PRO A 134 -5.74 -12.84 -14.60
CA PRO A 134 -6.88 -12.01 -15.00
C PRO A 134 -8.16 -12.37 -14.24
N GLY A 135 -8.43 -13.68 -14.08
CA GLY A 135 -9.62 -14.12 -13.37
C GLY A 135 -9.64 -13.78 -11.88
N LEU A 136 -8.47 -13.69 -11.26
CA LEU A 136 -8.35 -13.17 -9.90
C LEU A 136 -8.60 -11.67 -9.87
N CYS A 137 -8.03 -10.90 -10.80
CA CYS A 137 -8.26 -9.46 -10.88
C CYS A 137 -9.75 -9.13 -11.10
N ASP A 138 -10.42 -9.81 -12.03
CA ASP A 138 -11.86 -9.67 -12.27
C ASP A 138 -12.68 -9.97 -11.00
N LEU A 139 -12.29 -11.00 -10.24
CA LEU A 139 -12.95 -11.32 -8.98
C LEU A 139 -12.70 -10.24 -7.92
N LEU A 140 -11.46 -9.72 -7.83
CA LEU A 140 -11.10 -8.66 -6.89
C LEU A 140 -11.88 -7.38 -7.19
N ASP A 141 -11.98 -7.00 -8.46
CA ASP A 141 -12.79 -5.86 -8.90
C ASP A 141 -14.27 -6.04 -8.50
N ALA A 142 -14.85 -7.21 -8.79
CA ALA A 142 -16.23 -7.51 -8.43
C ALA A 142 -16.48 -7.44 -6.89
N VAL A 143 -15.53 -7.90 -6.06
CA VAL A 143 -15.70 -7.81 -4.59
C VAL A 143 -15.47 -6.41 -4.05
N THR A 144 -14.58 -5.61 -4.66
CA THR A 144 -14.38 -4.21 -4.26
C THR A 144 -15.58 -3.35 -4.66
N ALA A 145 -16.14 -3.55 -5.86
CA ALA A 145 -17.37 -2.89 -6.31
C ALA A 145 -18.60 -3.26 -5.46
N ALA A 146 -18.66 -4.48 -4.93
CA ALA A 146 -19.77 -4.94 -4.11
C ALA A 146 -19.71 -4.51 -2.63
N SER A 147 -18.56 -3.98 -2.17
CA SER A 147 -18.31 -3.66 -0.77
C SER A 147 -17.18 -2.66 -0.60
N ASP A 148 -17.50 -1.43 -0.20
CA ASP A 148 -16.52 -0.40 0.20
C ASP A 148 -15.51 -0.96 1.20
N SER A 149 -15.99 -1.62 2.27
CA SER A 149 -15.09 -2.24 3.26
C SER A 149 -14.08 -3.26 2.69
N ALA A 150 -14.32 -3.82 1.50
CA ALA A 150 -13.40 -4.71 0.81
C ALA A 150 -12.44 -3.92 -0.08
N ALA A 151 -12.93 -2.91 -0.82
CA ALA A 151 -12.09 -1.92 -1.49
C ALA A 151 -11.07 -1.34 -0.53
N ASP A 152 -11.53 -0.92 0.65
CA ASP A 152 -10.75 -0.34 1.73
C ASP A 152 -9.62 -1.22 2.24
N ASP A 153 -9.94 -2.49 2.46
CA ASP A 153 -8.97 -3.45 2.97
C ASP A 153 -7.97 -3.85 1.90
N LEU A 154 -8.39 -3.90 0.63
CA LEU A 154 -7.52 -4.21 -0.50
C LEU A 154 -6.60 -3.02 -0.82
N HIS A 155 -7.12 -1.79 -0.94
CA HIS A 155 -6.35 -0.56 -1.09
C HIS A 155 -5.23 -0.50 -0.05
N ALA A 156 -5.56 -0.69 1.24
CA ALA A 156 -4.60 -0.65 2.35
C ALA A 156 -3.53 -1.76 2.31
N ARG A 157 -3.75 -2.84 1.56
CA ARG A 157 -2.89 -4.04 1.57
C ARG A 157 -2.39 -4.45 0.19
N ARG A 158 -2.71 -3.72 -0.88
CA ARG A 158 -2.48 -4.13 -2.28
C ARG A 158 -1.03 -4.56 -2.53
N TYR A 159 -0.07 -3.73 -2.13
CA TYR A 159 1.35 -4.09 -2.17
C TYR A 159 1.66 -5.31 -1.31
N GLY A 160 1.20 -5.36 -0.06
CA GLY A 160 1.45 -6.50 0.83
C GLY A 160 0.85 -7.83 0.35
N VAL A 161 -0.29 -7.80 -0.36
CA VAL A 161 -0.93 -8.96 -0.98
C VAL A 161 -0.08 -9.43 -2.17
N LEU A 162 0.24 -8.53 -3.10
CA LEU A 162 1.02 -8.85 -4.30
C LEU A 162 2.45 -9.30 -3.96
N VAL A 163 3.12 -8.60 -3.05
CA VAL A 163 4.42 -8.99 -2.50
C VAL A 163 4.32 -10.35 -1.82
N GLY A 164 3.26 -10.62 -1.06
CA GLY A 164 3.03 -11.91 -0.44
C GLY A 164 2.85 -13.04 -1.45
N MET A 165 2.15 -12.78 -2.57
CA MET A 165 1.99 -13.75 -3.66
C MET A 165 3.30 -13.98 -4.42
N LEU A 166 4.13 -12.94 -4.61
CA LEU A 166 5.40 -13.05 -5.33
C LEU A 166 6.50 -13.72 -4.50
N SER A 167 6.57 -13.37 -3.21
CA SER A 167 7.61 -13.87 -2.30
C SER A 167 7.31 -15.24 -1.70
N THR A 168 6.13 -15.80 -1.98
CA THR A 168 5.72 -17.10 -1.46
C THR A 168 5.08 -17.95 -2.55
N THR A 169 4.71 -19.17 -2.21
CA THR A 169 4.00 -20.05 -3.11
C THR A 169 2.49 -19.89 -3.00
N ALA A 170 1.97 -18.89 -2.27
CA ALA A 170 0.53 -18.71 -2.03
C ALA A 170 -0.12 -17.84 -3.12
N GLY A 171 -1.39 -18.11 -3.45
CA GLY A 171 -2.09 -17.39 -4.51
C GLY A 171 -1.81 -17.97 -5.92
N PRO A 172 -1.99 -17.17 -6.97
CA PRO A 172 -1.73 -17.62 -8.34
C PRO A 172 -0.22 -17.79 -8.55
N PRO A 173 0.22 -18.74 -9.40
CA PRO A 173 1.62 -18.82 -9.81
C PRO A 173 2.04 -17.51 -10.46
N MET A 174 3.27 -17.11 -10.18
CA MET A 174 3.89 -15.91 -10.71
C MET A 174 5.26 -16.24 -11.26
N ASP A 175 5.33 -17.34 -12.01
CA ASP A 175 6.59 -17.98 -12.41
C ASP A 175 7.28 -17.24 -13.57
N THR A 176 6.57 -16.33 -14.23
CA THR A 176 7.09 -15.56 -15.37
C THR A 176 6.84 -14.06 -15.24
N ALA A 177 7.62 -13.25 -15.96
CA ALA A 177 7.44 -11.80 -15.98
C ALA A 177 6.04 -11.40 -16.48
N ALA A 178 5.46 -12.16 -17.40
CA ALA A 178 4.10 -11.94 -17.88
C ALA A 178 3.05 -12.20 -16.78
N ASP A 179 3.24 -13.23 -15.95
CA ASP A 179 2.35 -13.51 -14.83
C ASP A 179 2.41 -12.39 -13.77
N VAL A 180 3.63 -11.93 -13.45
CA VAL A 180 3.85 -10.83 -12.49
C VAL A 180 3.18 -9.54 -12.98
N ARG A 181 3.41 -9.16 -14.24
CA ARG A 181 2.78 -7.98 -14.85
C ARG A 181 1.27 -8.09 -14.88
N ALA A 182 0.74 -9.20 -15.40
CA ALA A 182 -0.70 -9.40 -15.52
C ALA A 182 -1.44 -9.26 -14.18
N LEU A 183 -0.82 -9.73 -13.08
CA LEU A 183 -1.42 -9.57 -11.76
C LEU A 183 -1.30 -8.14 -11.23
N CYS A 184 -0.13 -7.51 -11.35
CA CYS A 184 0.08 -6.15 -10.84
C CYS A 184 -0.75 -5.12 -11.61
N GLU A 185 -0.69 -5.14 -12.95
CA GLU A 185 -1.46 -4.26 -13.84
C GLU A 185 -2.97 -4.51 -13.71
N GLY A 186 -3.38 -5.77 -13.49
CA GLY A 186 -4.79 -6.09 -13.29
C GLY A 186 -5.33 -5.62 -11.94
N VAL A 187 -4.50 -5.49 -10.90
CA VAL A 187 -4.91 -4.87 -9.62
C VAL A 187 -4.84 -3.34 -9.70
N ASP A 188 -3.85 -2.80 -10.41
CA ASP A 188 -3.71 -1.36 -10.70
C ASP A 188 -4.95 -0.82 -11.44
N ALA A 189 -5.50 -1.60 -12.38
CA ALA A 189 -6.70 -1.24 -13.14
C ALA A 189 -8.01 -1.22 -12.33
N ILE A 190 -7.98 -1.59 -11.04
CA ILE A 190 -9.17 -1.55 -10.18
C ILE A 190 -9.29 -0.16 -9.56
N ASP A 191 -10.20 0.67 -10.08
CA ASP A 191 -10.42 2.06 -9.64
C ASP A 191 -10.53 2.22 -8.12
N ALA A 192 -11.16 1.26 -7.45
CA ALA A 192 -11.41 1.29 -6.01
C ALA A 192 -10.18 0.93 -5.13
N VAL A 193 -9.10 0.44 -5.74
CA VAL A 193 -7.90 -0.05 -5.04
C VAL A 193 -6.72 0.92 -5.14
N GLY A 194 -6.64 1.71 -6.22
CA GLY A 194 -5.59 2.69 -6.47
C GLY A 194 -4.24 2.09 -6.88
N ASP A 195 -3.29 2.97 -7.19
CA ASP A 195 -2.13 2.65 -8.01
C ASP A 195 -1.20 1.56 -7.45
N VAL A 196 -0.72 0.70 -8.35
CA VAL A 196 0.21 -0.41 -8.10
C VAL A 196 1.34 -0.40 -9.13
N SER A 197 2.56 -0.17 -8.67
CA SER A 197 3.76 -0.28 -9.49
C SER A 197 4.32 -1.71 -9.49
N VAL A 198 4.51 -2.28 -10.68
CA VAL A 198 5.22 -3.57 -10.87
C VAL A 198 6.61 -3.52 -10.25
N SER A 199 7.35 -2.44 -10.48
CA SER A 199 8.72 -2.25 -9.97
C SER A 199 8.75 -2.24 -8.44
N ALA A 200 7.78 -1.60 -7.80
CA ALA A 200 7.68 -1.58 -6.34
C ALA A 200 7.35 -2.95 -5.75
N VAL A 201 6.39 -3.68 -6.34
CA VAL A 201 6.06 -5.06 -5.92
C VAL A 201 7.26 -5.99 -6.05
N VAL A 202 7.95 -5.95 -7.20
CA VAL A 202 9.12 -6.81 -7.46
C VAL A 202 10.28 -6.44 -6.53
N ALA A 203 10.57 -5.15 -6.34
CA ALA A 203 11.64 -4.69 -5.46
C ALA A 203 11.40 -5.10 -4.00
N GLU A 204 10.17 -4.89 -3.49
CA GLU A 204 9.81 -5.25 -2.12
C GLU A 204 9.83 -6.78 -1.92
N ALA A 205 9.29 -7.55 -2.86
CA ALA A 205 9.33 -9.01 -2.79
C ALA A 205 10.77 -9.55 -2.83
N MET A 206 11.61 -9.02 -3.72
CA MET A 206 13.03 -9.34 -3.81
C MET A 206 13.72 -9.07 -2.47
N HIS A 207 13.57 -7.87 -1.90
CA HIS A 207 14.19 -7.51 -0.63
C HIS A 207 13.68 -8.36 0.55
N ARG A 208 12.44 -8.85 0.48
CA ARG A 208 11.86 -9.75 1.48
C ARG A 208 12.45 -11.15 1.46
N VAL A 209 12.79 -11.70 0.28
CA VAL A 209 13.21 -13.11 0.14
C VAL A 209 14.72 -13.32 0.24
N THR A 210 15.51 -12.28 0.03
CA THR A 210 16.98 -12.38 0.01
C THR A 210 17.63 -11.18 0.68
N ASP A 211 18.77 -11.42 1.30
CA ASP A 211 19.68 -10.41 1.86
C ASP A 211 21.02 -10.40 1.10
N THR A 212 21.03 -10.87 -0.16
CA THR A 212 22.24 -10.86 -1.00
C THR A 212 21.97 -10.46 -2.45
N PRO A 213 22.92 -9.77 -3.11
CA PRO A 213 22.84 -9.48 -4.56
C PRO A 213 22.83 -10.73 -5.45
N ARG A 214 23.31 -11.88 -4.96
CA ARG A 214 23.22 -13.15 -5.69
C ARG A 214 21.81 -13.72 -5.61
N GLY A 215 21.21 -13.74 -4.42
CA GLY A 215 19.83 -14.18 -4.25
C GLY A 215 18.84 -13.25 -4.96
N ALA A 216 19.11 -11.94 -5.02
CA ALA A 216 18.29 -10.99 -5.79
C ALA A 216 18.27 -11.35 -7.28
N ARG A 217 19.44 -11.65 -7.86
CA ARG A 217 19.54 -12.10 -9.25
C ARG A 217 18.87 -13.46 -9.49
N ALA A 218 18.98 -14.38 -8.54
CA ALA A 218 18.30 -15.67 -8.63
C ALA A 218 16.79 -15.49 -8.61
N PHE A 219 16.25 -14.72 -7.66
CA PHE A 219 14.84 -14.39 -7.58
C PHE A 219 14.29 -13.78 -8.87
N LEU A 220 14.96 -12.76 -9.42
CA LEU A 220 14.53 -12.15 -10.68
C LEU A 220 14.57 -13.15 -11.84
N ALA A 221 15.62 -13.98 -11.92
CA ALA A 221 15.73 -15.02 -12.95
C ALA A 221 14.66 -16.12 -12.80
N ASP A 222 14.35 -16.53 -11.57
CA ASP A 222 13.34 -17.55 -11.26
C ASP A 222 11.94 -17.10 -11.68
N HIS A 223 11.69 -15.79 -11.68
CA HIS A 223 10.44 -15.18 -12.16
C HIS A 223 10.54 -14.64 -13.61
N GLY A 224 11.64 -14.91 -14.32
CA GLY A 224 11.86 -14.42 -15.69
C GLY A 224 11.88 -12.89 -15.85
N VAL A 225 12.08 -12.15 -14.76
CA VAL A 225 12.16 -10.68 -14.75
C VAL A 225 13.55 -10.23 -15.14
N GLU A 226 13.65 -9.47 -16.24
CA GLU A 226 14.90 -8.89 -16.69
C GLU A 226 15.10 -7.52 -16.02
N PRO A 227 16.19 -7.31 -15.26
CA PRO A 227 16.39 -6.09 -14.49
C PRO A 227 16.39 -4.79 -15.30
N ARG A 228 16.93 -4.80 -16.54
CA ARG A 228 16.98 -3.60 -17.37
C ARG A 228 15.61 -3.25 -17.92
N ALA A 229 14.87 -4.21 -18.48
CA ALA A 229 13.52 -4.02 -18.95
C ALA A 229 12.61 -3.45 -17.86
N LEU A 230 12.73 -3.94 -16.62
CA LEU A 230 11.94 -3.40 -15.52
C LEU A 230 12.38 -1.99 -15.09
N ALA A 231 13.67 -1.67 -15.17
CA ALA A 231 14.13 -0.31 -14.92
C ALA A 231 13.71 0.67 -16.03
N ASP A 232 13.80 0.26 -17.30
CA ASP A 232 13.37 1.07 -18.43
C ASP A 232 11.86 1.36 -18.37
N ASP A 233 11.05 0.37 -17.97
CA ASP A 233 9.59 0.53 -17.79
C ASP A 233 9.21 1.39 -16.56
N SER A 234 10.17 1.74 -15.69
CA SER A 234 9.92 2.53 -14.48
C SER A 234 10.88 3.71 -14.35
N ASP A 235 11.33 4.28 -15.46
CA ASP A 235 12.21 5.46 -15.50
C ASP A 235 13.44 5.34 -14.57
N GLY A 236 13.98 4.13 -14.43
CA GLY A 236 15.13 3.82 -13.59
C GLY A 236 14.83 3.62 -12.10
N VAL A 237 13.58 3.73 -11.63
CA VAL A 237 13.22 3.52 -10.21
C VAL A 237 13.62 2.12 -9.74
N PHE A 238 13.35 1.08 -10.54
CA PHE A 238 13.79 -0.27 -10.20
C PHE A 238 15.32 -0.41 -10.11
N PHE A 239 16.07 0.31 -10.95
CA PHE A 239 17.53 0.33 -10.88
C PHE A 239 18.01 0.94 -9.55
N ALA A 240 17.40 2.03 -9.10
CA ALA A 240 17.68 2.60 -7.77
C ALA A 240 17.39 1.58 -6.65
N ALA A 241 16.27 0.85 -6.72
CA ALA A 241 15.95 -0.18 -5.73
C ALA A 241 16.96 -1.34 -5.71
N LEU A 242 17.50 -1.76 -6.87
CA LEU A 242 18.57 -2.77 -6.94
C LEU A 242 19.86 -2.28 -6.27
N LEU A 243 20.22 -1.01 -6.48
CA LEU A 243 21.40 -0.40 -5.87
C LEU A 243 21.22 -0.25 -4.36
N ALA A 244 20.05 0.21 -3.91
CA ALA A 244 19.69 0.28 -2.49
C ALA A 244 19.75 -1.10 -1.83
N HIS A 245 19.19 -2.13 -2.46
CA HIS A 245 19.29 -3.50 -1.98
C HIS A 245 20.75 -3.95 -1.86
N ALA A 246 21.59 -3.68 -2.87
CA ALA A 246 23.00 -4.06 -2.83
C ALA A 246 23.79 -3.30 -1.75
N ALA A 247 23.52 -2.01 -1.56
CA ALA A 247 24.13 -1.18 -0.53
C ALA A 247 23.74 -1.64 0.87
N THR A 248 22.43 -1.83 1.13
CA THR A 248 21.90 -2.25 2.45
C THR A 248 22.36 -3.64 2.85
N THR A 249 22.50 -4.57 1.89
CA THR A 249 22.86 -5.96 2.18
C THR A 249 24.35 -6.24 2.21
N ARG A 250 25.15 -5.53 1.40
CA ARG A 250 26.58 -5.84 1.19
C ARG A 250 27.48 -4.61 1.07
N GLY A 251 26.97 -3.42 1.36
CA GLY A 251 27.71 -2.16 1.38
C GLY A 251 27.97 -1.57 0.00
N LEU A 252 28.60 -0.39 0.01
CA LEU A 252 28.92 0.40 -1.18
C LEU A 252 29.63 -0.39 -2.30
N PRO A 253 30.63 -1.27 -2.03
CA PRO A 253 31.31 -2.00 -3.09
C PRO A 253 30.37 -2.92 -3.89
N ALA A 254 29.31 -3.43 -3.28
CA ALA A 254 28.33 -4.27 -3.97
C ALA A 254 27.41 -3.45 -4.89
N ALA A 255 26.96 -2.28 -4.42
CA ALA A 255 26.21 -1.34 -5.24
C ALA A 255 27.05 -0.86 -6.43
N LYS A 256 28.33 -0.54 -6.22
CA LYS A 256 29.26 -0.13 -7.28
C LYS A 256 29.39 -1.19 -8.38
N ARG A 257 29.64 -2.45 -8.00
CA ARG A 257 29.67 -3.59 -8.96
C ARG A 257 28.34 -3.87 -9.66
N CYS A 258 27.22 -3.45 -9.08
CA CYS A 258 25.93 -3.51 -9.72
C CYS A 258 25.85 -2.39 -10.78
N ALA A 259 26.16 -1.15 -10.41
CA ALA A 259 26.15 0.03 -11.27
C ALA A 259 27.07 -0.09 -12.50
N THR A 260 28.27 -0.66 -12.39
CA THR A 260 29.20 -0.85 -13.53
C THR A 260 28.65 -1.72 -14.66
N ARG A 261 27.53 -2.43 -14.43
CA ARG A 261 26.86 -3.26 -15.44
C ARG A 261 25.85 -2.47 -16.27
N TRP A 262 25.61 -1.21 -15.93
CA TRP A 262 24.65 -0.34 -16.58
C TRP A 262 25.37 0.60 -17.54
N PRO A 263 24.82 0.85 -18.74
CA PRO A 263 25.43 1.76 -19.68
C PRO A 263 25.40 3.19 -19.15
N ALA A 264 26.49 3.91 -19.39
CA ALA A 264 26.59 5.35 -19.20
C ALA A 264 26.35 6.07 -20.53
N SER A 265 25.56 7.14 -20.52
CA SER A 265 25.29 7.97 -21.71
C SER A 265 26.15 9.25 -21.77
N LYS A 266 26.75 9.65 -20.64
CA LYS A 266 27.51 10.90 -20.47
C LYS A 266 28.80 10.66 -19.66
N THR A 267 29.63 11.68 -19.51
CA THR A 267 30.69 11.68 -18.48
C THR A 267 30.10 12.02 -17.11
N PHE A 268 30.79 11.64 -16.03
CA PHE A 268 30.32 11.94 -14.68
C PHE A 268 30.15 13.45 -14.44
N ASP A 269 31.11 14.28 -14.86
CA ASP A 269 31.02 15.74 -14.67
C ASP A 269 29.80 16.36 -15.35
N ALA A 270 29.46 15.90 -16.56
CA ALA A 270 28.28 16.37 -17.27
C ALA A 270 26.98 15.89 -16.60
N ALA A 271 26.91 14.61 -16.22
CA ALA A 271 25.74 14.05 -15.55
C ALA A 271 25.50 14.67 -14.16
N LYS A 272 26.58 14.96 -13.43
CA LYS A 272 26.53 15.67 -12.15
C LYS A 272 26.00 17.09 -12.33
N ALA A 273 26.51 17.84 -13.30
CA ALA A 273 26.04 19.20 -13.57
C ALA A 273 24.56 19.23 -13.94
N ASP A 274 24.09 18.28 -14.75
CA ASP A 274 22.67 18.13 -15.08
C ASP A 274 21.83 17.83 -13.83
N ALA A 275 22.31 16.96 -12.93
CA ALA A 275 21.60 16.59 -11.71
C ALA A 275 21.56 17.70 -10.66
N GLU A 276 22.61 18.51 -10.53
CA GLU A 276 22.64 19.69 -9.66
C GLU A 276 21.74 20.81 -10.20
N ALA A 277 21.62 20.92 -11.52
CA ALA A 277 20.73 21.90 -12.18
C ALA A 277 19.27 21.42 -12.32
N ALA A 278 18.98 20.15 -12.02
CA ALA A 278 17.65 19.60 -12.16
C ALA A 278 16.68 20.18 -11.11
N ASP A 279 15.50 20.54 -11.59
CA ASP A 279 14.37 20.93 -10.74
C ASP A 279 14.01 19.79 -9.78
N TYR A 280 13.36 20.14 -8.67
CA TYR A 280 13.00 19.23 -7.59
C TYR A 280 12.43 17.88 -8.08
N TRP A 281 11.44 17.92 -8.98
CA TRP A 281 10.76 16.73 -9.51
C TRP A 281 11.60 15.86 -10.44
N ALA A 282 12.56 16.45 -11.16
CA ALA A 282 13.43 15.74 -12.09
C ALA A 282 14.75 15.28 -11.45
N ARG A 283 15.03 15.72 -10.23
CA ARG A 283 16.31 15.53 -9.56
C ARG A 283 16.64 14.07 -9.29
N GLY A 284 15.65 13.26 -8.90
CA GLY A 284 15.82 11.83 -8.70
C GLY A 284 16.30 11.13 -9.98
N ASP A 285 15.62 11.39 -11.10
CA ASP A 285 15.98 10.82 -12.42
C ASP A 285 17.39 11.26 -12.88
N ALA A 286 17.69 12.55 -12.77
CA ALA A 286 18.99 13.08 -13.16
C ALA A 286 20.14 12.44 -12.35
N TRP A 287 19.97 12.27 -11.04
CA TRP A 287 20.97 11.57 -10.22
C TRP A 287 21.07 10.07 -10.54
N ARG A 288 19.95 9.37 -10.79
CA ARG A 288 19.98 7.96 -11.22
C ARG A 288 20.81 7.79 -12.49
N SER A 289 20.67 8.70 -13.44
CA SER A 289 21.43 8.72 -14.70
C SER A 289 22.94 8.94 -14.49
N ALA A 290 23.36 9.61 -13.40
CA ALA A 290 24.76 9.81 -13.06
C ALA A 290 25.43 8.57 -12.44
N VAL A 291 24.67 7.68 -11.79
CA VAL A 291 25.24 6.54 -11.03
C VAL A 291 26.12 5.61 -11.87
N PRO A 292 25.75 5.18 -13.10
CA PRO A 292 26.61 4.32 -13.90
C PRO A 292 27.98 4.96 -14.19
N THR A 293 28.02 6.27 -14.46
CA THR A 293 29.28 7.01 -14.72
C THR A 293 30.12 7.21 -13.46
N ALA A 294 29.47 7.37 -12.31
CA ALA A 294 30.14 7.49 -11.02
C ALA A 294 30.81 6.18 -10.59
N ALA A 295 30.33 5.03 -11.10
CA ALA A 295 30.86 3.72 -10.75
C ALA A 295 32.31 3.49 -11.22
N ASP A 296 32.79 4.24 -12.20
CA ASP A 296 34.18 4.23 -12.66
C ASP A 296 35.08 5.24 -11.91
N GLN A 297 34.51 6.04 -11.00
CA GLN A 297 35.22 7.05 -10.22
C GLN A 297 35.71 6.50 -8.88
N SER A 298 36.18 7.38 -7.99
CA SER A 298 36.53 7.02 -6.61
C SER A 298 35.31 6.53 -5.83
N ASP A 299 35.53 5.82 -4.72
CA ASP A 299 34.42 5.33 -3.88
C ASP A 299 33.62 6.49 -3.26
N ALA A 300 34.28 7.59 -2.87
CA ALA A 300 33.60 8.78 -2.35
C ALA A 300 32.70 9.44 -3.41
N VAL A 301 33.15 9.53 -4.67
CA VAL A 301 32.35 10.08 -5.77
C VAL A 301 31.14 9.18 -6.07
N PHE A 302 31.36 7.86 -6.09
CA PHE A 302 30.26 6.91 -6.27
C PHE A 302 29.25 6.97 -5.12
N ALA A 303 29.71 7.04 -3.86
CA ALA A 303 28.86 7.18 -2.68
C ALA A 303 28.01 8.45 -2.73
N TYR A 304 28.61 9.59 -3.12
CA TYR A 304 27.90 10.85 -3.26
C TYR A 304 26.79 10.78 -4.32
N ALA A 305 27.09 10.25 -5.51
CA ALA A 305 26.09 10.09 -6.57
C ALA A 305 24.98 9.10 -6.18
N LEU A 306 25.36 7.98 -5.54
CA LEU A 306 24.40 6.98 -5.07
C LEU A 306 23.49 7.54 -3.97
N ALA A 307 24.04 8.24 -2.98
CA ALA A 307 23.28 8.82 -1.88
C ALA A 307 22.20 9.79 -2.40
N ASN A 308 22.57 10.68 -3.33
CA ASN A 308 21.62 11.60 -3.96
C ASN A 308 20.61 10.88 -4.85
N ALA A 309 21.04 9.91 -5.67
CA ALA A 309 20.12 9.16 -6.53
C ALA A 309 19.05 8.44 -5.72
N LEU A 310 19.44 7.79 -4.61
CA LEU A 310 18.50 7.07 -3.77
C LEU A 310 17.58 8.01 -2.98
N TYR A 311 18.13 9.07 -2.38
CA TYR A 311 17.34 10.05 -1.61
C TYR A 311 16.30 10.76 -2.50
N TRP A 312 16.73 11.36 -3.61
CA TRP A 312 15.83 12.14 -4.47
C TRP A 312 14.85 11.29 -5.25
N THR A 313 15.16 10.01 -5.49
CA THR A 313 14.16 9.08 -6.05
C THR A 313 13.03 8.83 -5.04
N ALA A 314 13.37 8.57 -3.77
CA ALA A 314 12.40 8.29 -2.72
C ALA A 314 11.63 9.53 -2.24
N GLU A 315 12.24 10.71 -2.33
CA GLU A 315 11.59 11.95 -1.90
C GLU A 315 10.44 12.36 -2.83
N VAL A 316 10.60 12.10 -4.13
CA VAL A 316 9.61 12.43 -5.16
C VAL A 316 8.54 11.35 -5.30
N ASP A 317 8.93 10.07 -5.24
CA ASP A 317 8.01 8.93 -5.28
C ASP A 317 7.46 8.71 -3.87
N ARG A 318 6.29 9.29 -3.54
CA ARG A 318 5.63 9.06 -2.24
C ARG A 318 4.44 8.13 -2.43
N GLY A 319 4.71 6.83 -2.45
CA GLY A 319 3.69 5.79 -2.65
C GLY A 319 3.29 5.03 -1.39
N ASP A 320 2.28 4.17 -1.49
CA ASP A 320 1.93 3.20 -0.43
C ASP A 320 2.85 1.96 -0.41
N SER A 321 3.85 1.93 -1.29
CA SER A 321 4.82 0.84 -1.35
C SER A 321 5.94 1.01 -0.32
N ARG A 322 6.78 -0.01 -0.13
CA ARG A 322 7.99 0.10 0.70
C ARG A 322 9.24 0.48 -0.08
N ILE A 323 9.13 0.79 -1.36
CA ILE A 323 10.31 1.08 -2.19
C ILE A 323 11.06 2.29 -1.63
N ASP A 324 10.36 3.33 -1.18
CA ASP A 324 10.93 4.55 -0.64
C ASP A 324 11.73 4.27 0.64
N GLU A 325 11.17 3.44 1.54
CA GLU A 325 11.87 3.01 2.75
C GLU A 325 13.20 2.29 2.41
N LEU A 326 13.21 1.43 1.39
CA LEU A 326 14.41 0.74 0.93
C LEU A 326 15.43 1.71 0.33
N LEU A 327 14.96 2.66 -0.48
CA LEU A 327 15.79 3.68 -1.11
C LEU A 327 16.45 4.58 -0.06
N PHE A 328 15.69 5.08 0.93
CA PHE A 328 16.24 5.82 2.06
C PHE A 328 17.24 5.00 2.89
N ASP A 329 16.97 3.72 3.14
CA ASP A 329 17.93 2.83 3.82
C ASP A 329 19.25 2.72 3.03
N GLY A 330 19.19 2.62 1.71
CA GLY A 330 20.37 2.64 0.85
C GLY A 330 21.08 4.00 0.83
N ALA A 331 20.34 5.10 0.83
CA ALA A 331 20.88 6.46 0.89
C ALA A 331 21.65 6.70 2.20
N VAL A 332 21.15 6.19 3.34
CA VAL A 332 21.86 6.23 4.62
C VAL A 332 23.17 5.46 4.56
N VAL A 333 23.20 4.29 3.93
CA VAL A 333 24.44 3.51 3.78
C VAL A 333 25.46 4.30 2.95
N ALA A 334 25.06 4.82 1.80
CA ALA A 334 25.94 5.60 0.94
C ALA A 334 26.42 6.91 1.61
N GLY A 335 25.52 7.63 2.27
CA GLY A 335 25.84 8.88 2.96
C GLY A 335 26.85 8.71 4.11
N ARG A 336 26.80 7.58 4.83
CA ARG A 336 27.79 7.26 5.88
C ARG A 336 29.21 7.07 5.36
N GLU A 337 29.38 6.63 4.11
CA GLU A 337 30.71 6.43 3.52
C GLU A 337 31.43 7.76 3.22
N ILE A 338 30.69 8.88 3.23
CA ILE A 338 31.19 10.22 2.94
C ILE A 338 30.86 11.23 4.06
N ASP A 339 30.43 10.75 5.24
CA ASP A 339 30.02 11.58 6.38
C ASP A 339 29.03 12.71 6.01
N HIS A 340 28.09 12.42 5.10
CA HIS A 340 27.13 13.42 4.62
C HIS A 340 25.91 13.49 5.54
N ASP A 341 26.06 14.19 6.67
CA ASP A 341 25.04 14.27 7.73
C ASP A 341 23.66 14.70 7.24
N TRP A 342 23.59 15.66 6.30
CA TRP A 342 22.30 16.10 5.73
C TRP A 342 21.51 14.94 5.11
N ILE A 343 22.11 14.17 4.19
CA ILE A 343 21.42 13.04 3.54
C ILE A 343 21.09 11.96 4.57
N ILE A 344 22.00 11.69 5.51
CA ILE A 344 21.77 10.67 6.55
C ILE A 344 20.57 11.06 7.42
N GLY A 345 20.51 12.30 7.89
CA GLY A 345 19.43 12.82 8.73
C GLY A 345 18.09 12.81 7.98
N HIS A 346 18.03 13.43 6.80
CA HIS A 346 16.82 13.48 5.99
C HIS A 346 16.34 12.09 5.57
N SER A 347 17.24 11.20 5.13
CA SER A 347 16.82 9.85 4.74
C SER A 347 16.21 9.07 5.91
N ARG A 348 16.74 9.19 7.13
CA ARG A 348 16.13 8.54 8.30
C ARG A 348 14.76 9.12 8.63
N PHE A 349 14.66 10.44 8.58
CA PHE A 349 13.44 11.19 8.87
C PHE A 349 12.33 10.84 7.88
N GLU A 350 12.63 10.97 6.59
CA GLU A 350 11.69 10.68 5.50
C GLU A 350 11.33 9.21 5.42
N ARG A 351 12.26 8.29 5.73
CA ARG A 351 11.93 6.87 5.88
C ARG A 351 10.89 6.62 6.98
N ALA A 352 11.03 7.28 8.13
CA ALA A 352 10.05 7.15 9.21
C ALA A 352 8.70 7.75 8.82
N ARG A 353 8.70 8.87 8.09
CA ARG A 353 7.49 9.47 7.51
C ARG A 353 6.84 8.56 6.48
N ALA A 354 7.55 8.07 5.48
CA ALA A 354 7.05 7.16 4.44
C ALA A 354 6.38 5.92 5.07
N ARG A 355 7.05 5.30 6.06
CA ARG A 355 6.47 4.21 6.85
C ARG A 355 5.14 4.62 7.53
N ALA A 356 5.08 5.82 8.08
CA ALA A 356 3.90 6.33 8.75
C ALA A 356 2.75 6.61 7.78
N HIS A 357 3.05 7.22 6.62
CA HIS A 357 2.11 7.48 5.52
C HIS A 357 1.42 6.18 5.05
N ARG A 358 2.20 5.12 4.80
CA ARG A 358 1.72 3.78 4.42
C ARG A 358 0.78 3.13 5.45
N HIS A 359 0.74 3.63 6.69
CA HIS A 359 -0.06 3.08 7.79
C HIS A 359 -1.23 3.99 8.23
N ARG A 360 -1.63 4.97 7.41
CA ARG A 360 -2.70 5.92 7.76
C ARG A 360 -4.13 5.40 7.57
N THR A 361 -4.29 4.11 7.32
CA THR A 361 -5.62 3.51 7.14
C THR A 361 -6.27 3.21 8.49
N SER A 362 -7.61 3.12 8.51
CA SER A 362 -8.42 2.97 9.74
C SER A 362 -7.99 1.81 10.65
N ARG A 363 -7.41 0.75 10.07
CA ARG A 363 -6.92 -0.44 10.78
C ARG A 363 -5.47 -0.33 11.27
N THR A 364 -4.70 0.63 10.77
CA THR A 364 -3.26 0.73 11.02
C THR A 364 -2.79 2.06 11.62
N HIS A 365 -3.70 2.98 11.96
CA HIS A 365 -3.37 4.26 12.60
C HIS A 365 -2.39 4.18 13.77
N ALA A 366 -2.45 3.13 14.60
CA ALA A 366 -1.51 2.97 15.72
C ALA A 366 -0.05 2.79 15.25
N LEU A 367 0.16 2.09 14.13
CA LEU A 367 1.47 1.94 13.50
C LEU A 367 1.94 3.26 12.88
N ALA A 368 1.04 4.04 12.28
CA ALA A 368 1.37 5.37 11.77
C ALA A 368 1.76 6.34 12.90
N ILE A 369 1.02 6.37 14.01
CA ILE A 369 1.35 7.21 15.17
C ILE A 369 2.73 6.85 15.73
N ALA A 370 3.04 5.56 15.88
CA ALA A 370 4.35 5.11 16.32
C ALA A 370 5.46 5.57 15.37
N ALA A 371 5.24 5.46 14.06
CA ALA A 371 6.23 5.88 13.07
C ALA A 371 6.41 7.42 12.99
N PHE A 372 5.36 8.23 13.19
CA PHE A 372 5.54 9.69 13.35
C PHE A 372 6.26 10.05 14.64
N THR A 373 6.05 9.28 15.71
CA THR A 373 6.81 9.46 16.96
C THR A 373 8.29 9.13 16.74
N ASP A 374 8.61 8.08 15.97
CA ASP A 374 9.97 7.78 15.56
C ASP A 374 10.58 8.92 14.73
N ALA A 375 9.82 9.51 13.80
CA ALA A 375 10.26 10.64 12.98
C ALA A 375 10.54 11.90 13.82
N GLU A 376 9.71 12.20 14.82
CA GLU A 376 9.91 13.29 15.78
C GLU A 376 11.22 13.08 16.56
N ALA A 377 11.46 11.88 17.10
CA ALA A 377 12.70 11.55 17.81
C ALA A 377 13.95 11.57 16.91
N ILE A 378 13.79 11.37 15.60
CA ILE A 378 14.86 11.55 14.61
C ILE A 378 15.11 13.04 14.41
N ALA A 379 14.09 13.87 14.25
CA ALA A 379 14.25 15.32 14.09
C ALA A 379 15.02 15.96 15.25
N ASP A 380 14.82 15.49 16.49
CA ASP A 380 15.56 15.96 17.67
C ASP A 380 17.09 15.76 17.59
N GLN A 381 17.57 14.87 16.71
CA GLN A 381 19.00 14.58 16.54
C GLN A 381 19.69 15.54 15.56
N TRP A 382 18.94 16.26 14.70
CA TRP A 382 19.50 17.13 13.68
C TRP A 382 18.75 18.46 13.58
N SER A 383 19.48 19.58 13.74
CA SER A 383 18.89 20.92 13.76
C SER A 383 18.32 21.41 12.42
N PHE A 384 18.62 20.71 11.31
CA PHE A 384 18.12 21.04 9.98
C PHE A 384 16.82 20.30 9.61
N LEU A 385 16.29 19.45 10.50
CA LEU A 385 15.06 18.71 10.27
C LEU A 385 13.84 19.43 10.89
N ASP A 386 12.72 19.36 10.18
CA ASP A 386 11.46 19.98 10.58
C ASP A 386 10.68 19.10 11.57
N ALA A 387 10.98 19.23 12.86
CA ALA A 387 10.30 18.48 13.93
C ALA A 387 8.78 18.71 13.98
N TRP A 388 8.28 19.82 13.42
CA TRP A 388 6.86 20.15 13.42
C TRP A 388 6.02 19.31 12.44
N GLU A 389 6.60 18.80 11.35
CA GLU A 389 5.90 17.99 10.34
C GLU A 389 5.30 16.69 10.91
N PRO A 390 6.07 15.84 11.62
CA PRO A 390 5.52 14.63 12.22
C PRO A 390 4.49 14.94 13.32
N VAL A 391 4.67 16.03 14.09
CA VAL A 391 3.73 16.44 15.15
C VAL A 391 2.36 16.80 14.56
N TYR A 392 2.35 17.65 13.54
CA TYR A 392 1.12 18.04 12.83
C TYR A 392 0.37 16.80 12.31
N THR A 393 1.09 15.95 11.58
CA THR A 393 0.51 14.79 10.92
C THR A 393 0.03 13.74 11.92
N ARG A 394 0.79 13.51 12.99
CA ARG A 394 0.43 12.59 14.09
C ARG A 394 -0.88 13.01 14.74
N ALA A 395 -1.11 14.31 14.94
CA ALA A 395 -2.35 14.84 15.51
C ALA A 395 -3.56 14.53 14.60
N ILE A 396 -3.42 14.72 13.29
CA ILE A 396 -4.46 14.35 12.30
C ILE A 396 -4.77 12.85 12.36
N VAL A 397 -3.75 12.00 12.38
CA VAL A 397 -3.94 10.54 12.43
C VAL A 397 -4.57 10.10 13.76
N ALA A 398 -4.18 10.71 14.88
CA ALA A 398 -4.76 10.45 16.19
C ALA A 398 -6.24 10.86 16.25
N SER A 399 -6.59 12.02 15.67
CA SER A 399 -7.98 12.48 15.49
C SER A 399 -8.79 11.46 14.68
N ASN A 400 -8.27 11.01 13.54
CA ASN A 400 -8.93 10.04 12.68
C ASN A 400 -9.09 8.67 13.39
N MET A 401 -8.09 8.22 14.14
CA MET A 401 -8.16 6.99 14.92
C MET A 401 -9.25 7.04 15.99
N ALA A 402 -9.35 8.15 16.72
CA ALA A 402 -10.38 8.34 17.74
C ALA A 402 -11.78 8.43 17.10
N SER A 403 -11.90 9.17 16.00
CA SER A 403 -13.16 9.30 15.25
C SER A 403 -13.63 7.96 14.68
N ALA A 404 -12.72 7.15 14.13
CA ALA A 404 -13.04 5.81 13.61
C ALA A 404 -13.55 4.85 14.70
N ARG A 405 -13.20 5.10 15.97
CA ARG A 405 -13.70 4.35 17.14
C ARG A 405 -14.98 4.97 17.74
N GLY A 406 -15.57 5.97 17.09
CA GLY A 406 -16.74 6.70 17.57
C GLY A 406 -16.48 7.68 18.72
N ASN A 407 -15.21 7.97 19.04
CA ASN A 407 -14.87 8.90 20.12
C ASN A 407 -14.63 10.32 19.58
N HIS A 408 -15.76 10.97 19.25
CA HIS A 408 -15.94 12.40 18.91
C HIS A 408 -15.04 13.37 19.69
N HIS A 409 -15.12 13.27 21.02
CA HIS A 409 -14.44 14.18 21.93
C HIS A 409 -12.94 13.95 21.98
N ALA A 410 -12.49 12.69 22.01
CA ALA A 410 -11.06 12.39 21.96
C ALA A 410 -10.44 12.78 20.62
N ALA A 411 -11.20 12.71 19.52
CA ALA A 411 -10.73 13.18 18.21
C ALA A 411 -10.44 14.69 18.22
N ILE A 412 -11.34 15.49 18.80
CA ILE A 412 -11.11 16.93 18.99
C ILE A 412 -9.93 17.18 19.94
N GLY A 413 -9.85 16.44 21.05
CA GLY A 413 -8.75 16.54 22.01
C GLY A 413 -7.38 16.33 21.35
N ALA A 414 -7.25 15.34 20.46
CA ALA A 414 -6.01 15.10 19.72
C ALA A 414 -5.59 16.28 18.82
N LEU A 415 -6.55 17.02 18.25
CA LEU A 415 -6.26 18.23 17.46
C LEU A 415 -5.85 19.40 18.36
N ASP A 416 -6.51 19.56 19.51
CA ASP A 416 -6.18 20.58 20.50
C ASP A 416 -4.76 20.34 21.09
N ASP A 417 -4.43 19.09 21.42
CA ASP A 417 -3.09 18.68 21.86
C ASP A 417 -2.04 18.93 20.77
N GLY A 418 -2.35 18.61 19.51
CA GLY A 418 -1.50 18.88 18.36
C GLY A 418 -1.25 20.38 18.17
N ARG A 419 -2.28 21.21 18.33
CA ARG A 419 -2.17 22.68 18.27
C ARG A 419 -1.29 23.24 19.38
N ALA A 420 -1.42 22.71 20.60
CA ALA A 420 -0.57 23.10 21.72
C ALA A 420 0.90 22.73 21.46
N ALA A 421 1.18 21.51 21.00
CA ALA A 421 2.52 21.06 20.65
C ALA A 421 3.16 21.90 19.53
N LEU A 422 2.42 22.18 18.44
CA LEU A 422 2.94 23.02 17.34
C LEU A 422 3.24 24.45 17.77
N SER A 423 2.56 24.95 18.81
CA SER A 423 2.79 26.31 19.33
C SER A 423 4.15 26.46 20.03
N GLU A 424 4.73 25.35 20.49
CA GLU A 424 6.04 25.29 21.14
C GLU A 424 7.18 25.13 20.13
N LEU A 425 6.87 24.87 18.85
CA LEU A 425 7.85 24.63 17.79
C LEU A 425 8.06 25.85 16.88
N ALA A 426 9.22 25.89 16.23
CA ALA A 426 9.57 26.90 15.23
C ALA A 426 8.88 26.63 13.88
N VAL A 427 7.55 26.69 13.85
CA VAL A 427 6.75 26.54 12.62
C VAL A 427 6.70 27.87 11.87
N PRO A 428 7.02 27.91 10.56
CA PRO A 428 6.82 29.09 9.72
C PRO A 428 5.37 29.59 9.78
N ASP A 429 5.15 30.90 9.85
CA ASP A 429 3.82 31.48 10.10
C ASP A 429 2.76 31.04 9.08
N ALA A 430 3.10 31.05 7.78
CA ALA A 430 2.20 30.59 6.73
C ALA A 430 1.80 29.11 6.91
N ARG A 431 2.75 28.24 7.29
CA ARG A 431 2.49 26.82 7.57
C ARG A 431 1.66 26.62 8.84
N ARG A 432 1.91 27.44 9.86
CA ARG A 432 1.14 27.41 11.10
C ARG A 432 -0.33 27.76 10.85
N GLU A 433 -0.58 28.80 10.06
CA GLU A 433 -1.93 29.22 9.67
C GLU A 433 -2.65 28.12 8.89
N GLU A 434 -1.99 27.51 7.91
CA GLU A 434 -2.50 26.38 7.14
C GLU A 434 -2.89 25.20 8.05
N MET A 435 -1.99 24.77 8.94
CA MET A 435 -2.22 23.64 9.85
C MET A 435 -3.36 23.91 10.83
N TYR A 436 -3.43 25.12 11.40
CA TYR A 436 -4.47 25.49 12.34
C TYR A 436 -5.83 25.58 11.64
N THR A 437 -5.87 26.09 10.42
CA THR A 437 -7.06 26.07 9.57
C THR A 437 -7.53 24.63 9.32
N HIS A 438 -6.62 23.70 9.06
CA HIS A 438 -6.97 22.28 8.89
C HIS A 438 -7.48 21.64 10.19
N PHE A 439 -6.84 21.91 11.32
CA PHE A 439 -7.32 21.45 12.63
C PHE A 439 -8.71 21.98 12.94
N ASP A 440 -8.97 23.26 12.68
CA ASP A 440 -10.28 23.86 12.90
C ASP A 440 -11.34 23.27 11.95
N ALA A 441 -10.99 22.96 10.69
CA ALA A 441 -11.88 22.27 9.75
C ALA A 441 -12.29 20.88 10.25
N GLN A 442 -11.32 20.05 10.66
CA GLN A 442 -11.62 18.72 11.22
C GLN A 442 -12.42 18.82 12.51
N ARG A 443 -12.10 19.79 13.37
CA ARG A 443 -12.84 20.01 14.62
C ARG A 443 -14.30 20.34 14.35
N HIS A 444 -14.59 21.18 13.35
CA HIS A 444 -15.95 21.48 12.92
C HIS A 444 -16.66 20.23 12.40
N GLU A 445 -15.99 19.41 11.60
CA GLU A 445 -16.53 18.14 11.13
C GLU A 445 -16.87 17.18 12.28
N ARG A 446 -16.03 17.08 13.33
CA ARG A 446 -16.32 16.26 14.52
C ARG A 446 -17.46 16.85 15.38
N ARG A 447 -17.54 18.17 15.50
CA ARG A 447 -18.64 18.85 16.22
C ARG A 447 -19.99 18.68 15.54
N ALA A 448 -20.02 18.67 14.21
CA ALA A 448 -21.23 18.40 13.45
C ALA A 448 -21.83 17.01 13.77
N ILE A 449 -20.98 16.02 14.06
CA ILE A 449 -21.41 14.67 14.47
C ILE A 449 -21.93 14.66 15.91
N LEU A 450 -21.29 15.42 16.81
CA LEU A 450 -21.64 15.45 18.23
C LEU A 450 -22.93 16.23 18.55
N THR A 451 -23.38 17.11 17.66
CA THR A 451 -24.61 17.90 17.89
C THR A 451 -25.86 17.22 17.33
N ASP A 452 -26.91 17.22 18.15
CA ASP A 452 -28.25 16.75 17.78
C ASP A 452 -29.10 17.87 17.14
N GLU A 453 -28.65 19.13 17.24
CA GLU A 453 -29.35 20.30 16.70
C GLU A 453 -29.03 20.50 15.21
N PRO A 454 -30.02 20.40 14.30
CA PRO A 454 -29.79 20.45 12.86
C PRO A 454 -29.13 21.74 12.36
N ASP A 455 -29.53 22.90 12.90
CA ASP A 455 -28.95 24.19 12.52
C ASP A 455 -27.48 24.31 12.95
N GLN A 456 -27.14 23.78 14.13
CA GLN A 456 -25.75 23.76 14.61
C GLN A 456 -24.91 22.79 13.78
N ARG A 457 -25.46 21.63 13.43
CA ARG A 457 -24.81 20.66 12.53
C ARG A 457 -24.49 21.32 11.18
N ARG A 458 -25.48 21.96 10.56
CA ARG A 458 -25.32 22.68 9.29
C ARG A 458 -24.25 23.77 9.40
N SER A 459 -24.31 24.61 10.42
CA SER A 459 -23.32 25.66 10.66
C SER A 459 -21.89 25.11 10.81
N HIS A 460 -21.71 23.99 11.50
CA HIS A 460 -20.42 23.33 11.59
C HIS A 460 -19.93 22.75 10.27
N LEU A 461 -20.80 22.11 9.49
CA LEU A 461 -20.43 21.61 8.16
C LEU A 461 -20.08 22.76 7.20
N GLU A 462 -20.83 23.86 7.21
CA GLU A 462 -20.52 25.06 6.40
C GLU A 462 -19.17 25.69 6.78
N ALA A 463 -18.86 25.77 8.08
CA ALA A 463 -17.57 26.25 8.57
C ALA A 463 -16.42 25.32 8.12
N ALA A 464 -16.58 24.00 8.26
CA ALA A 464 -15.60 23.03 7.79
C ALA A 464 -15.37 23.15 6.27
N ARG A 465 -16.45 23.31 5.49
CA ARG A 465 -16.38 23.51 4.04
C ARG A 465 -15.55 24.74 3.69
N ALA A 466 -15.84 25.89 4.30
CA ALA A 466 -15.14 27.14 4.03
C ALA A 466 -13.64 27.05 4.34
N GLN A 467 -13.27 26.33 5.40
CA GLN A 467 -11.87 26.13 5.77
C GLN A 467 -11.16 25.13 4.85
N TYR A 468 -11.80 24.04 4.43
CA TYR A 468 -11.24 23.14 3.42
C TYR A 468 -11.08 23.83 2.07
N ASP A 469 -12.04 24.67 1.68
CA ASP A 469 -12.00 25.47 0.45
C ASP A 469 -10.83 26.48 0.48
N GLN A 470 -10.62 27.16 1.61
CA GLN A 470 -9.46 28.03 1.83
C GLN A 470 -8.12 27.30 1.65
N LEU A 471 -8.07 26.02 2.03
CA LEU A 471 -6.88 25.17 1.90
C LEU A 471 -6.72 24.52 0.51
N GLY A 472 -7.72 24.66 -0.37
CA GLY A 472 -7.76 23.95 -1.66
C GLY A 472 -8.01 22.44 -1.53
N PHE A 473 -8.61 21.98 -0.43
CA PHE A 473 -8.88 20.55 -0.20
C PHE A 473 -10.20 20.14 -0.88
N ASP A 474 -10.21 20.18 -2.21
CA ASP A 474 -11.42 20.01 -3.06
C ASP A 474 -12.23 18.76 -2.72
N ARG A 475 -11.58 17.61 -2.52
CA ARG A 475 -12.28 16.37 -2.13
C ARG A 475 -12.91 16.45 -0.74
N SER A 476 -12.29 17.17 0.20
CA SER A 476 -12.91 17.41 1.51
C SER A 476 -14.07 18.40 1.38
N VAL A 477 -13.99 19.36 0.47
CA VAL A 477 -15.12 20.24 0.13
C VAL A 477 -16.29 19.42 -0.42
N GLU A 478 -16.05 18.56 -1.41
CA GLU A 478 -17.06 17.67 -2.00
C GLU A 478 -17.71 16.77 -0.94
N ARG A 479 -16.91 16.10 -0.10
CA ARG A 479 -17.41 15.26 1.01
C ARG A 479 -18.33 16.03 1.95
N ILE A 480 -17.96 17.26 2.31
CA ILE A 480 -18.80 18.08 3.20
C ILE A 480 -20.07 18.54 2.48
N GLN A 481 -20.01 18.83 1.17
CA GLN A 481 -21.19 19.15 0.36
C GLN A 481 -22.18 17.98 0.30
N GLU A 482 -21.71 16.74 0.15
CA GLU A 482 -22.55 15.55 0.22
C GLU A 482 -23.25 15.41 1.58
N LYS A 483 -22.51 15.65 2.68
CA LYS A 483 -23.08 15.65 4.05
C LYS A 483 -24.13 16.75 4.24
N LEU A 484 -23.91 17.92 3.64
CA LEU A 484 -24.87 19.03 3.65
C LEU A 484 -26.12 18.69 2.84
N ALA A 485 -25.98 18.05 1.68
CA ALA A 485 -27.09 17.62 0.83
C ALA A 485 -27.91 16.47 1.45
N ALA A 486 -27.27 15.63 2.27
CA ALA A 486 -27.92 14.53 2.99
C ALA A 486 -28.65 14.98 4.28
N ALA A 487 -28.46 16.23 4.73
CA ALA A 487 -29.17 16.76 5.89
C ALA A 487 -30.65 17.01 5.51
N PRO A 488 -31.63 16.47 6.24
CA PRO A 488 -33.04 16.66 5.89
C PRO A 488 -33.39 18.14 5.93
N ASP A 489 -33.94 18.65 4.83
CA ASP A 489 -34.47 20.01 4.76
C ASP A 489 -35.61 20.19 5.77
N HIS A 490 -35.59 21.31 6.48
CA HIS A 490 -36.68 21.70 7.36
C HIS A 490 -37.78 22.43 6.57
N GLY A 491 -38.96 21.79 6.47
CA GLY A 491 -40.27 22.35 6.07
C GLY A 491 -40.69 21.95 4.64
N ASP A 492 -41.81 21.30 4.34
CA ASP A 492 -43.14 21.17 4.98
C ASP A 492 -43.72 19.78 4.65
N ASP A 493 -44.31 19.06 5.62
CA ASP A 493 -45.77 18.95 5.70
C ASP A 493 -46.18 18.12 6.93
N ALA A 494 -46.85 18.79 7.85
CA ALA A 494 -47.41 18.19 9.05
C ALA A 494 -48.82 17.67 8.76
N THR A 495 -48.97 16.54 8.05
CA THR A 495 -50.20 15.73 8.17
C THR A 495 -49.97 14.22 7.92
N ASN A 496 -50.25 13.41 8.95
CA ASN A 496 -50.54 11.97 8.88
C ASN A 496 -49.43 10.93 8.53
N GLY A 497 -48.29 10.96 9.25
CA GLY A 497 -47.33 9.83 9.27
C GLY A 497 -46.65 9.54 10.63
N GLY A 498 -47.07 10.24 11.69
CA GLY A 498 -46.27 10.59 12.89
C GLY A 498 -45.75 9.49 13.83
N VAL A 499 -45.83 8.20 13.48
CA VAL A 499 -45.24 7.12 14.30
C VAL A 499 -44.31 6.21 13.49
N ARG A 500 -44.53 6.05 12.18
CA ARG A 500 -43.69 5.17 11.34
C ARG A 500 -42.40 5.84 10.87
N ASP A 501 -42.40 7.15 10.62
CA ASP A 501 -41.20 7.83 10.14
C ASP A 501 -40.24 8.26 11.25
N ARG A 502 -40.73 8.54 12.47
CA ARG A 502 -39.85 8.70 13.64
C ARG A 502 -39.20 7.38 14.05
N GLN A 503 -39.91 6.26 13.91
CA GLN A 503 -39.29 4.94 14.08
C GLN A 503 -38.34 4.60 12.94
N ARG A 504 -38.60 4.99 11.69
CA ARG A 504 -37.69 4.73 10.55
C ARG A 504 -36.45 5.64 10.56
N ALA A 505 -36.56 6.90 10.99
CA ALA A 505 -35.42 7.79 11.20
C ALA A 505 -34.62 7.39 12.44
N ALA A 506 -35.28 7.06 13.56
CA ALA A 506 -34.60 6.50 14.73
C ALA A 506 -34.05 5.09 14.47
N LEU A 507 -34.63 4.30 13.55
CA LEU A 507 -34.04 3.05 13.05
C LEU A 507 -32.92 3.31 12.05
N ALA A 508 -32.92 4.36 11.23
CA ALA A 508 -31.80 4.67 10.36
C ALA A 508 -30.59 5.14 11.19
N THR A 509 -30.82 5.98 12.21
CA THR A 509 -29.78 6.40 13.17
C THR A 509 -29.39 5.26 14.13
N ARG A 510 -30.32 4.40 14.58
CA ARG A 510 -29.97 3.21 15.39
C ARG A 510 -29.46 2.02 14.58
N GLN A 511 -29.76 1.87 13.30
CA GLN A 511 -29.17 0.83 12.44
C GLN A 511 -27.80 1.27 11.93
N SER A 512 -27.56 2.59 11.81
CA SER A 512 -26.21 3.15 11.71
C SER A 512 -25.39 2.94 12.99
N LEU A 513 -26.01 2.95 14.18
CA LEU A 513 -25.32 2.79 15.47
C LEU A 513 -25.39 1.37 16.09
N ALA A 514 -26.16 0.44 15.51
CA ALA A 514 -26.36 -0.92 16.04
C ALA A 514 -26.04 -2.03 15.02
N GLY A 515 -25.24 -1.70 14.00
CA GLY A 515 -24.34 -2.67 13.36
C GLY A 515 -22.95 -2.48 13.94
N SER A 516 -22.64 -3.21 15.01
CA SER A 516 -21.33 -3.24 15.67
C SER A 516 -20.16 -3.37 14.67
N ASP A 517 -19.13 -2.55 14.87
CA ASP A 517 -17.78 -2.57 14.26
C ASP A 517 -17.55 -1.93 12.87
N ARG A 518 -18.39 -0.98 12.42
CA ARG A 518 -18.01 -0.09 11.32
C ARG A 518 -17.92 1.35 11.80
N GLY A 519 -16.68 1.86 11.89
CA GLY A 519 -16.42 3.29 11.76
C GLY A 519 -16.87 3.79 10.36
N PRO A 520 -16.76 5.10 10.07
CA PRO A 520 -17.04 5.65 8.74
C PRO A 520 -16.33 4.83 7.64
N ALA A 521 -17.00 4.61 6.50
CA ALA A 521 -16.46 3.81 5.38
C ALA A 521 -15.24 4.53 4.75
N LEU A 522 -14.32 3.91 3.99
CA LEU A 522 -13.29 4.74 3.30
C LEU A 522 -13.91 5.64 2.22
N ALA A 523 -15.14 5.41 1.75
CA ALA A 523 -15.84 6.44 0.99
C ALA A 523 -15.91 7.78 1.78
N ASP A 524 -15.81 7.72 3.12
CA ASP A 524 -15.73 8.85 4.04
C ASP A 524 -14.29 9.23 4.47
N ILE A 525 -13.25 8.47 4.05
CA ILE A 525 -11.83 8.78 4.25
C ILE A 525 -10.99 8.57 2.96
N PRO A 526 -11.24 9.32 1.87
CA PRO A 526 -10.28 9.43 0.78
C PRO A 526 -9.09 10.31 1.19
N ALA A 527 -7.94 9.65 1.30
CA ALA A 527 -6.57 10.14 1.13
C ALA A 527 -6.23 11.53 1.69
N LEU A 528 -5.66 11.52 2.90
CA LEU A 528 -4.63 12.48 3.35
C LEU A 528 -3.31 12.33 2.54
N HIS A 529 -3.41 11.81 1.30
CA HIS A 529 -2.29 11.25 0.53
C HIS A 529 -1.99 12.04 -0.74
N ASP A 530 -2.92 12.88 -1.22
CA ASP A 530 -2.67 13.70 -2.42
C ASP A 530 -2.23 15.13 -2.07
N PHE A 531 -2.57 15.66 -0.89
CA PHE A 531 -2.16 17.03 -0.49
C PHE A 531 -0.98 17.10 0.50
N LEU A 532 -0.48 15.96 0.96
CA LEU A 532 0.86 15.87 1.58
C LEU A 532 1.94 15.47 0.57
N THR A 533 1.56 15.39 -0.71
CA THR A 533 2.39 15.05 -1.88
C THR A 533 2.24 16.09 -2.98
N GLU A 534 1.08 16.76 -3.13
CA GLU A 534 0.97 18.03 -3.85
C GLU A 534 1.53 19.17 -2.99
N THR A 535 2.85 19.29 -2.99
CA THR A 535 3.49 20.54 -2.62
C THR A 535 3.07 21.58 -3.65
N ALA A 536 2.33 22.61 -3.21
CA ALA A 536 2.17 23.83 -3.97
C ALA A 536 3.53 24.23 -4.59
N PRO A 537 3.59 24.72 -5.84
CA PRO A 537 4.86 25.13 -6.45
C PRO A 537 5.60 26.23 -5.64
N GLU A 538 4.91 26.86 -4.68
CA GLU A 538 5.46 27.85 -3.74
C GLU A 538 5.75 27.30 -2.33
N ALA A 539 5.39 26.04 -2.07
CA ALA A 539 5.78 25.31 -0.87
C ALA A 539 7.25 24.91 -1.00
N VAL A 540 8.13 25.85 -0.69
CA VAL A 540 9.56 25.61 -0.51
C VAL A 540 9.71 24.57 0.61
N GLY A 541 9.86 23.31 0.21
CA GLY A 541 10.43 22.26 1.04
C GLY A 541 11.83 22.69 1.49
N SER A 542 12.29 22.10 2.59
CA SER A 542 13.61 22.33 3.19
C SER A 542 14.69 22.71 2.15
N PRO A 543 15.44 23.80 2.37
CA PRO A 543 16.36 24.36 1.39
C PRO A 543 17.29 23.28 0.84
N ASP A 544 17.45 23.34 -0.49
CA ASP A 544 18.31 22.50 -1.30
C ASP A 544 19.65 22.13 -0.61
N PRO A 545 19.91 20.86 -0.30
CA PRO A 545 21.19 20.42 0.27
C PRO A 545 22.34 20.32 -0.72
N GLY A 546 22.09 20.56 -2.01
CA GLY A 546 23.04 20.25 -3.07
C GLY A 546 24.11 21.30 -3.35
N VAL A 547 24.03 22.51 -2.77
CA VAL A 547 24.99 23.59 -3.07
C VAL A 547 25.51 24.22 -1.78
N LEU A 548 26.70 23.80 -1.37
CA LEU A 548 27.49 24.55 -0.39
C LEU A 548 27.77 25.96 -0.95
N PRO A 549 27.46 27.05 -0.22
CA PRO A 549 28.04 28.35 -0.52
C PRO A 549 29.55 28.20 -0.49
N SER A 550 30.20 28.57 -1.59
CA SER A 550 31.66 28.66 -1.63
C SER A 550 32.16 29.54 -0.48
N GLU A 551 32.81 28.93 0.51
CA GLU A 551 33.73 29.61 1.40
C GLU A 551 34.89 30.18 0.56
N ARG A 552 34.72 31.43 0.10
CA ARG A 552 35.82 32.35 -0.12
C ARG A 552 35.44 33.69 0.47
N GLY A 553 35.99 33.95 1.66
CA GLY A 553 35.99 35.26 2.26
C GLY A 553 36.62 36.31 1.32
N GLY A 554 36.03 37.49 1.33
CA GLY A 554 36.56 38.74 0.82
C GLY A 554 35.83 39.89 1.51
N PRO A 555 36.53 40.95 1.96
CA PRO A 555 36.20 41.71 3.16
C PRO A 555 35.10 42.77 2.96
N PRO A 556 34.51 43.29 4.06
CA PRO A 556 33.73 44.53 4.03
C PRO A 556 34.69 45.73 3.95
N ASP A 557 34.43 46.64 3.02
CA ASP A 557 34.46 48.11 3.21
C ASP A 557 34.57 48.82 1.85
N ASP A 558 33.57 49.67 1.55
CA ASP A 558 33.72 51.11 1.34
C ASP A 558 32.44 51.68 0.69
N LEU A 559 31.69 52.46 1.47
CA LEU A 559 30.77 53.46 0.93
C LEU A 559 31.59 54.71 0.57
N PRO A 560 31.30 55.38 -0.57
CA PRO A 560 31.92 56.66 -0.91
C PRO A 560 31.30 57.81 -0.09
N PRO A 561 31.94 58.99 -0.07
CA PRO A 561 32.30 59.77 1.12
C PRO A 561 31.15 60.42 1.92
#